data_AF-A0AB33A7H8-F1
#
_entry.id   AF-A0AB33A7H8-F1
#
_cell.length_a   1.000
_cell.length_b   1.000
_cell.length_c   1.000
_cell.angle_alpha   90.00
_cell.angle_beta   90.00
_cell.angle_gamma   90.00
#
_symmetry.space_group_name_H-M   'P 1'
#
loop_
_entity.id
_entity.type
_entity.pdbx_description
1 polymer ?
#
loop_
_entity_poly.entity_id
_entity_poly.type
_entity_poly.pdbx_seq_one_letter_code
_entity_poly.pdbx_strand_id
1 'polypeptide(L)'
;MTQFRTVVADPPWRYENRGSRAAAENHYQTMSTSELCELSVVHEHAARDSHLYLWTTNSHLRDGLDVMAAWGFDYKTSIVWVKPQMGMGNYFRGGTELVLFGTRGSLPTLRKDVRNHFTAPRRKHSQKPREFLELVRGSSPGPYLELFARCSGDTSCACSKCLFGWATWGEEADKNPSQGVLETRHGRPLCGRCFQPVPKPKRGPSGVWCSASCRTAAWRERQTG
;
A
#
# COMPACT_ATOMS: atom_id res chain seq x y z
N MET A 1 -9.00 -11.98 -10.75
CA MET A 1 -8.62 -10.62 -10.32
C MET A 1 -7.10 -10.51 -10.33
N THR A 2 -6.56 -9.30 -10.39
CA THR A 2 -5.10 -9.07 -10.35
C THR A 2 -4.59 -9.31 -8.93
N GLN A 3 -3.56 -10.15 -8.78
CA GLN A 3 -2.92 -10.45 -7.50
C GLN A 3 -1.56 -9.75 -7.40
N PHE A 4 -1.34 -9.04 -6.29
CA PHE A 4 -0.15 -8.24 -6.03
C PHE A 4 0.83 -8.95 -5.11
N ARG A 5 2.11 -8.94 -5.49
CA ARG A 5 3.19 -9.53 -4.70
C ARG A 5 3.76 -8.55 -3.69
N THR A 6 3.47 -7.26 -3.83
CA THR A 6 3.84 -6.24 -2.86
C THR A 6 2.64 -5.32 -2.61
N VAL A 7 2.25 -5.21 -1.34
CA VAL A 7 1.24 -4.29 -0.86
C VAL A 7 1.91 -3.27 0.07
N VAL A 8 1.60 -2.00 -0.15
CA VAL A 8 1.95 -0.89 0.74
C VAL A 8 0.64 -0.31 1.25
N ALA A 9 0.54 0.01 2.53
CA ALA A 9 -0.66 0.62 3.10
C ALA A 9 -0.30 1.73 4.08
N ASP A 10 -1.01 2.86 3.98
CA ASP A 10 -0.93 3.97 4.93
C ASP A 10 -2.32 4.29 5.52
N PRO A 11 -2.79 3.48 6.48
CA PRO A 11 -4.16 3.56 6.94
C PRO A 11 -4.50 4.89 7.62
N PRO A 12 -5.74 5.40 7.46
CA PRO A 12 -6.21 6.59 8.14
C PRO A 12 -6.63 6.26 9.58
N TRP A 13 -5.68 5.92 10.44
CA TRP A 13 -5.91 5.50 11.83
C TRP A 13 -6.77 6.51 12.62
N ARG A 14 -7.85 6.02 13.25
CA ARG A 14 -8.69 6.81 14.16
C ARG A 14 -8.07 6.86 15.56
N TYR A 15 -7.59 8.03 15.94
CA TYR A 15 -7.11 8.28 17.31
C TYR A 15 -8.27 8.32 18.31
N GLU A 16 -8.05 7.77 19.51
CA GLU A 16 -9.05 7.79 20.60
C GLU A 16 -9.18 9.16 21.28
N ASN A 17 -8.07 9.91 21.38
CA ASN A 17 -8.06 11.21 22.05
C ASN A 17 -8.73 12.28 21.19
N ARG A 18 -9.72 12.99 21.75
CA ARG A 18 -10.55 13.98 21.02
C ARG A 18 -9.74 15.03 20.25
N GLY A 19 -8.61 15.49 20.80
CA GLY A 19 -7.77 16.51 20.16
C GLY A 19 -7.07 16.03 18.88
N SER A 20 -6.40 14.87 18.92
CA SER A 20 -5.74 14.32 17.72
C SER A 20 -6.75 13.72 16.74
N ARG A 21 -7.88 13.21 17.25
CA ARG A 21 -9.01 12.75 16.43
C ARG A 21 -9.61 13.90 15.61
N ALA A 22 -9.96 15.01 16.26
CA ALA A 22 -10.50 16.18 15.58
C ALA A 22 -9.50 16.74 14.55
N ALA A 23 -8.21 16.82 14.88
CA ALA A 23 -7.19 17.27 13.94
C ALA A 23 -7.05 16.37 12.70
N ALA A 24 -7.19 15.05 12.85
CA ALA A 24 -7.13 14.11 11.73
C ALA A 24 -8.42 14.11 10.89
N GLU A 25 -9.58 14.06 11.55
CA GLU A 25 -10.91 14.05 10.88
C GLU A 25 -11.18 15.35 10.12
N ASN A 26 -10.60 16.49 10.53
CA ASN A 26 -10.66 17.76 9.79
C ASN A 26 -9.99 17.71 8.40
N HIS A 27 -9.20 16.67 8.12
CA HIS A 27 -8.45 16.55 6.86
C HIS A 27 -8.85 15.34 6.01
N TYR A 28 -9.36 14.26 6.62
CA TYR A 28 -9.83 13.04 5.94
C TYR A 28 -10.62 12.14 6.90
N GLN A 29 -11.54 11.32 6.37
CA GLN A 29 -12.27 10.33 7.18
C GLN A 29 -11.31 9.27 7.75
N THR A 30 -11.44 8.98 9.05
CA THR A 30 -10.60 8.01 9.77
C THR A 30 -11.32 6.68 9.99
N MET A 31 -10.56 5.59 10.09
CA MET A 31 -11.04 4.22 10.32
C MET A 31 -10.57 3.68 11.67
N SER A 32 -11.43 2.95 12.38
CA SER A 32 -11.05 2.16 13.55
C SER A 32 -10.20 0.96 13.15
N THR A 33 -9.48 0.38 14.12
CA THR A 33 -8.73 -0.86 13.93
C THR A 33 -9.64 -1.99 13.43
N SER A 34 -10.87 -2.11 13.94
CA SER A 34 -11.84 -3.12 13.46
C SER A 34 -12.22 -2.92 12.00
N GLU A 35 -12.52 -1.68 11.58
CA GLU A 35 -12.84 -1.36 10.18
C GLU A 35 -11.65 -1.66 9.26
N LEU A 36 -10.42 -1.43 9.73
CA LEU A 36 -9.20 -1.76 8.98
C LEU A 36 -8.97 -3.27 8.86
N CYS A 37 -9.20 -4.03 9.94
CA CYS A 37 -9.09 -5.49 9.92
C CYS A 37 -10.08 -6.15 8.93
N GLU A 38 -11.25 -5.55 8.73
CA GLU A 38 -12.32 -6.07 7.86
C GLU A 38 -12.15 -5.72 6.36
N LEU A 39 -11.08 -5.02 5.98
CA LEU A 39 -10.87 -4.57 4.60
C LEU A 39 -10.65 -5.72 3.62
N SER A 40 -11.66 -5.99 2.79
CA SER A 40 -11.66 -7.09 1.82
C SER A 40 -10.61 -6.91 0.72
N VAL A 41 -10.24 -5.68 0.37
CA VAL A 41 -9.30 -5.38 -0.73
C VAL A 41 -7.98 -6.16 -0.59
N VAL A 42 -7.48 -6.35 0.63
CA VAL A 42 -6.21 -7.08 0.85
C VAL A 42 -6.39 -8.58 0.66
N HIS A 43 -7.53 -9.13 1.09
CA HIS A 43 -7.86 -10.54 0.88
C HIS A 43 -8.10 -10.85 -0.61
N GLU A 44 -8.71 -9.94 -1.35
CA GLU A 44 -9.03 -10.09 -2.77
C GLU A 44 -7.80 -9.95 -3.68
N HIS A 45 -6.88 -9.05 -3.32
CA HIS A 45 -5.82 -8.61 -4.22
C HIS A 45 -4.40 -8.98 -3.79
N ALA A 46 -4.11 -9.38 -2.55
CA ALA A 46 -2.76 -9.85 -2.21
C ALA A 46 -2.54 -11.30 -2.68
N ALA A 47 -1.39 -11.54 -3.34
CA ALA A 47 -0.99 -12.87 -3.78
C ALA A 47 -0.69 -13.80 -2.58
N ARG A 48 -0.71 -15.12 -2.81
CA ARG A 48 -0.38 -16.14 -1.78
C ARG A 48 1.02 -15.93 -1.19
N ASP A 49 2.01 -15.68 -2.05
CA ASP A 49 3.34 -15.22 -1.65
C ASP A 49 3.45 -13.72 -1.93
N SER A 50 3.41 -12.92 -0.87
CA SER A 50 3.46 -11.46 -0.99
C SER A 50 4.08 -10.78 0.23
N HIS A 51 4.54 -9.55 0.03
CA HIS A 51 5.01 -8.67 1.09
C HIS A 51 3.95 -7.62 1.43
N LEU A 52 3.88 -7.24 2.71
CA LEU A 52 3.13 -6.10 3.21
C LEU A 52 4.09 -5.11 3.88
N TYR A 53 3.98 -3.85 3.49
CA TYR A 53 4.56 -2.70 4.17
C TYR A 53 3.43 -1.84 4.73
N LEU A 54 3.22 -1.88 6.05
CA LEU A 54 2.12 -1.20 6.72
C LEU A 54 2.65 -0.04 7.55
N TRP A 55 2.36 1.19 7.12
CA TRP A 55 2.67 2.38 7.91
C TRP A 55 1.85 2.40 9.19
N THR A 56 2.50 2.71 10.30
CA THR A 56 1.84 2.92 11.59
C THR A 56 2.48 4.09 12.34
N THR A 57 1.75 4.66 13.27
CA THR A 57 2.28 5.63 14.23
C THR A 57 2.63 4.92 15.53
N ASN A 58 3.47 5.56 16.36
CA ASN A 58 3.86 4.96 17.65
C ASN A 58 2.65 4.59 18.53
N SER A 59 1.56 5.36 18.44
CA SER A 59 0.32 5.10 19.18
C SER A 59 -0.47 3.91 18.66
N HIS A 60 -0.37 3.61 17.35
CA HIS A 60 -1.09 2.51 16.69
C HIS A 60 -0.18 1.33 16.39
N LEU A 61 0.96 1.20 17.08
CA LEU A 61 1.89 0.09 16.84
C LEU A 61 1.21 -1.26 17.07
N ARG A 62 0.44 -1.37 18.16
CA ARG A 62 -0.31 -2.59 18.48
C ARG A 62 -1.42 -2.84 17.44
N ASP A 63 -2.21 -1.82 17.12
CA ASP A 63 -3.26 -1.90 16.10
C ASP A 63 -2.70 -2.33 14.73
N GLY A 64 -1.51 -1.83 14.36
CA GLY A 64 -0.83 -2.21 13.13
C GLY A 64 -0.47 -3.70 13.08
N LEU A 65 -0.07 -4.29 14.20
CA LEU A 65 0.19 -5.73 14.28
C LEU A 65 -1.11 -6.53 14.18
N ASP A 66 -2.18 -6.06 14.83
CA ASP A 66 -3.50 -6.70 14.76
C ASP A 66 -4.07 -6.67 13.33
N VAL A 67 -3.98 -5.53 12.64
CA VAL A 67 -4.38 -5.37 11.23
C VAL A 67 -3.53 -6.26 10.31
N MET A 68 -2.22 -6.29 10.51
CA MET A 68 -1.33 -7.16 9.73
C MET A 68 -1.70 -8.65 9.87
N ALA A 69 -1.98 -9.09 11.09
CA ALA A 69 -2.42 -10.45 11.36
C ALA A 69 -3.79 -10.75 10.75
N ALA A 70 -4.77 -9.83 10.89
CA ALA A 70 -6.10 -9.96 10.29
C ALA A 70 -6.04 -10.09 8.76
N TRP A 71 -5.15 -9.32 8.13
CA TRP A 71 -4.88 -9.42 6.69
C TRP A 71 -4.07 -10.67 6.31
N GLY A 72 -3.71 -11.54 7.25
CA GLY A 72 -3.01 -12.80 6.98
C GLY A 72 -1.56 -12.62 6.58
N PHE A 73 -0.85 -11.64 7.17
CA PHE A 73 0.58 -11.46 7.02
C PHE A 73 1.28 -11.73 8.37
N ASP A 74 2.38 -12.46 8.32
CA ASP A 74 3.24 -12.65 9.48
C ASP A 74 4.21 -11.49 9.60
N TYR A 75 4.20 -10.79 10.73
CA TYR A 75 5.21 -9.77 11.04
C TYR A 75 6.62 -10.36 11.06
N LYS A 76 7.57 -9.67 10.43
CA LYS A 76 9.00 -10.07 10.41
C LYS A 76 9.91 -9.02 11.02
N THR A 77 9.71 -7.74 10.67
CA THR A 77 10.54 -6.63 11.18
C THR A 77 9.86 -5.30 10.95
N SER A 78 10.41 -4.23 11.51
CA SER A 78 9.97 -2.86 11.26
C SER A 78 11.06 -2.07 10.53
N ILE A 79 10.65 -1.23 9.58
CA ILE A 79 11.51 -0.22 8.96
C ILE A 79 11.19 1.14 9.59
N VAL A 80 12.22 1.89 9.99
CA VAL A 80 12.07 3.19 10.65
C VAL A 80 12.37 4.32 9.69
N TRP A 81 11.40 5.20 9.45
CA TRP A 81 11.65 6.50 8.82
C TRP A 81 12.15 7.48 9.88
N VAL A 82 13.41 7.87 9.79
CA VAL A 82 14.02 8.91 10.62
C VAL A 82 13.80 10.28 9.98
N LYS A 83 13.17 11.18 10.72
CA LYS A 83 12.93 12.56 10.30
C LYS A 83 14.05 13.44 10.87
N PRO A 84 14.69 14.30 10.06
CA PRO A 84 15.77 15.18 10.55
C PRO A 84 15.32 16.14 11.66
N GLN A 85 14.05 16.55 11.64
CA GLN A 85 13.50 17.51 12.59
C GLN A 85 12.73 16.85 13.74
N MET A 86 12.91 17.41 14.93
CA MET A 86 12.16 17.06 16.13
C MET A 86 10.67 17.42 15.96
N GLY A 87 9.79 16.44 16.16
CA GLY A 87 8.34 16.63 16.15
C GLY A 87 7.73 16.82 17.53
N MET A 88 6.41 16.75 17.57
CA MET A 88 5.59 16.79 18.79
C MET A 88 5.62 15.44 19.53
N GLY A 89 5.24 15.47 20.81
CA GLY A 89 5.02 14.27 21.62
C GLY A 89 4.96 14.60 23.11
N ASN A 90 4.18 13.82 23.85
CA ASN A 90 3.88 14.07 25.28
C ASN A 90 4.95 13.51 26.22
N TYR A 91 5.51 12.33 25.89
CA TYR A 91 6.57 11.67 26.69
C TYR A 91 7.94 11.85 26.03
N PHE A 92 8.04 11.50 24.75
CA PHE A 92 9.23 11.71 23.92
C PHE A 92 8.85 12.51 22.68
N ARG A 93 9.82 13.26 22.13
CA ARG A 93 9.60 14.07 20.93
C ARG A 93 9.65 13.19 19.69
N GLY A 94 8.59 13.21 18.89
CA GLY A 94 8.47 12.33 17.72
C GLY A 94 9.47 12.68 16.61
N GLY A 95 10.48 11.83 16.43
CA GLY A 95 11.46 11.92 15.35
C GLY A 95 11.33 10.84 14.28
N THR A 96 10.39 9.91 14.43
CA THR A 96 10.30 8.72 13.60
C THR A 96 8.86 8.39 13.17
N GLU A 97 8.73 7.65 12.08
CA GLU A 97 7.53 6.87 11.73
C GLU A 97 7.93 5.42 11.48
N LEU A 98 7.02 4.49 11.78
CA LEU A 98 7.27 3.06 11.64
C LEU A 98 6.54 2.50 10.42
N VAL A 99 7.20 1.57 9.74
CA VAL A 99 6.59 0.70 8.74
C VAL A 99 6.77 -0.73 9.19
N LEU A 100 5.68 -1.42 9.49
CA LEU A 100 5.71 -2.84 9.78
C LEU A 100 5.91 -3.59 8.46
N PHE A 101 6.85 -4.51 8.43
CA PHE A 101 7.09 -5.41 7.30
C PHE A 101 6.66 -6.83 7.69
N GLY A 102 5.76 -7.38 6.87
CA GLY A 102 5.28 -8.75 7.03
C GLY A 102 5.24 -9.49 5.69
N THR A 103 5.19 -10.81 5.77
CA THR A 103 5.09 -11.69 4.60
C THR A 103 3.86 -12.57 4.73
N ARG A 104 3.18 -12.78 3.61
CA ARG A 104 2.25 -13.89 3.42
C ARG A 104 2.97 -14.96 2.63
N GLY A 105 2.87 -16.22 3.08
CA GLY A 105 3.64 -17.31 2.50
C GLY A 105 5.13 -17.22 2.86
N SER A 106 6.01 -17.56 1.91
CA SER A 106 7.46 -17.74 2.17
C SER A 106 8.36 -16.91 1.25
N LEU A 107 7.85 -15.76 0.80
CA LEU A 107 8.55 -14.87 -0.13
C LEU A 107 9.78 -14.19 0.53
N PRO A 108 11.01 -14.38 0.02
CA PRO A 108 12.16 -13.62 0.49
C PRO A 108 12.24 -12.23 -0.14
N THR A 109 12.87 -11.30 0.57
CA THR A 109 13.31 -10.02 -0.02
C THR A 109 14.30 -10.24 -1.17
N LEU A 110 14.22 -9.41 -2.21
CA LEU A 110 15.12 -9.40 -3.36
C LEU A 110 16.55 -8.98 -3.00
N ARG A 111 16.69 -8.23 -1.91
CA ARG A 111 17.94 -7.65 -1.41
C ARG A 111 18.20 -8.05 0.04
N LYS A 112 19.49 -8.13 0.39
CA LYS A 112 19.98 -8.49 1.74
C LYS A 112 20.90 -7.41 2.35
N ASP A 113 21.13 -6.33 1.63
CA ASP A 113 22.05 -5.23 1.95
C ASP A 113 21.33 -3.95 2.41
N VAL A 114 20.03 -4.04 2.71
CA VAL A 114 19.19 -2.89 3.08
C VAL A 114 19.03 -2.85 4.60
N ARG A 115 19.35 -1.71 5.21
CA ARG A 115 19.12 -1.46 6.65
C ARG A 115 17.62 -1.26 6.92
N ASN A 116 17.19 -1.60 8.13
CA ASN A 116 15.81 -1.41 8.59
C ASN A 116 15.50 0.05 9.02
N HIS A 117 16.21 1.04 8.48
CA HIS A 117 15.87 2.45 8.64
C HIS A 117 16.33 3.26 7.44
N PHE A 118 15.71 4.41 7.25
CA PHE A 118 16.12 5.40 6.26
C PHE A 118 15.84 6.82 6.76
N THR A 119 16.60 7.80 6.27
CA THR A 119 16.40 9.21 6.59
C THR A 119 15.84 9.92 5.38
N ALA A 120 14.76 10.68 5.56
CA ALA A 120 14.17 11.49 4.49
C ALA A 120 13.46 12.72 5.09
N PRO A 121 13.43 13.87 4.40
CA PRO A 121 12.77 15.08 4.89
C PRO A 121 11.25 14.90 4.93
N ARG A 122 10.60 15.59 5.88
CA ARG A 122 9.13 15.70 5.92
C ARG A 122 8.66 16.52 4.71
N ARG A 123 7.59 16.05 4.06
CA ARG A 123 6.94 16.73 2.94
C ARG A 123 5.54 17.24 3.34
N LYS A 124 4.81 17.87 2.42
CA LYS A 124 3.46 18.42 2.67
C LYS A 124 2.45 17.29 2.98
N HIS A 125 1.44 17.59 3.82
CA HIS A 125 0.21 16.79 4.01
C HIS A 125 0.36 15.25 4.09
N SER A 126 1.15 14.73 5.05
CA SER A 126 1.35 13.28 5.25
C SER A 126 1.92 12.53 4.02
N GLN A 127 2.44 13.25 3.03
CA GLN A 127 3.05 12.64 1.84
C GLN A 127 4.25 11.77 2.25
N LYS A 128 4.16 10.48 1.93
CA LYS A 128 5.24 9.53 2.19
C LYS A 128 6.45 9.79 1.28
N PRO A 129 7.68 9.60 1.79
CA PRO A 129 8.89 9.95 1.06
C PRO A 129 9.11 9.03 -0.14
N ARG A 130 9.64 9.60 -1.24
CA ARG A 130 9.99 8.83 -2.46
C ARG A 130 11.02 7.74 -2.16
N GLU A 131 11.92 8.03 -1.25
CA GLU A 131 12.99 7.17 -0.75
C GLU A 131 12.43 5.84 -0.23
N PHE A 132 11.28 5.89 0.45
CA PHE A 132 10.58 4.68 0.90
C PHE A 132 10.05 3.84 -0.28
N LEU A 133 9.41 4.47 -1.26
CA LEU A 133 8.87 3.77 -2.42
C LEU A 133 9.98 3.13 -3.27
N GLU A 134 11.13 3.80 -3.39
CA GLU A 134 12.32 3.25 -4.05
C GLU A 134 12.91 2.07 -3.28
N LEU A 135 12.95 2.14 -1.94
CA LEU A 135 13.34 1.03 -1.07
C LEU A 135 12.43 -0.19 -1.30
N VAL A 136 11.10 0.01 -1.29
CA VAL A 136 10.12 -1.07 -1.51
C VAL A 136 10.34 -1.72 -2.87
N ARG A 137 10.43 -0.93 -3.94
CA ARG A 137 10.62 -1.41 -5.31
C ARG A 137 11.95 -2.16 -5.50
N GLY A 138 13.00 -1.74 -4.80
CA GLY A 138 14.29 -2.42 -4.84
C GLY A 138 14.34 -3.70 -4.02
N SER A 139 13.46 -3.86 -3.03
CA SER A 139 13.52 -4.95 -2.05
C SER A 139 12.47 -6.04 -2.26
N SER A 140 11.42 -5.76 -3.04
CA SER A 140 10.25 -6.63 -3.18
C SER A 140 9.80 -6.77 -4.63
N PRO A 141 9.27 -7.94 -5.03
CA PRO A 141 8.81 -8.16 -6.40
C PRO A 141 7.46 -7.47 -6.65
N GLY A 142 7.31 -6.94 -7.87
CA GLY A 142 6.02 -6.50 -8.37
C GLY A 142 5.06 -7.67 -8.68
N PRO A 143 3.81 -7.36 -9.01
CA PRO A 143 3.26 -6.00 -9.16
C PRO A 143 2.94 -5.39 -7.79
N TYR A 144 2.80 -4.06 -7.77
CA TYR A 144 2.68 -3.26 -6.55
C TYR A 144 1.28 -2.64 -6.42
N LEU A 145 0.74 -2.69 -5.21
CA LEU A 145 -0.49 -2.03 -4.79
C LEU A 145 -0.21 -1.10 -3.61
N GLU A 146 -0.63 0.16 -3.69
CA GLU A 146 -0.65 1.09 -2.56
C GLU A 146 -2.09 1.38 -2.11
N LEU A 147 -2.41 1.04 -0.87
CA LEU A 147 -3.69 1.33 -0.22
C LEU A 147 -3.64 2.68 0.47
N PHE A 148 -4.77 3.39 0.44
CA PHE A 148 -4.96 4.75 0.95
C PHE A 148 -4.03 5.78 0.28
N ALA A 149 -3.60 5.50 -0.95
CA ALA A 149 -2.74 6.39 -1.71
C ALA A 149 -3.48 7.70 -2.00
N ARG A 150 -2.78 8.82 -1.82
CA ARG A 150 -3.29 10.15 -2.18
C ARG A 150 -2.64 10.61 -3.47
N CYS A 151 -3.45 10.86 -4.49
CA CYS A 151 -2.97 11.31 -5.80
C CYS A 151 -3.68 12.62 -6.17
N SER A 152 -2.94 13.72 -6.25
CA SER A 152 -3.51 15.00 -6.71
C SER A 152 -3.75 15.05 -8.22
N GLY A 153 -3.19 14.09 -8.98
CA GLY A 153 -3.36 13.99 -10.44
C GLY A 153 -2.59 15.03 -11.26
N ASP A 154 -2.02 16.06 -10.61
CA ASP A 154 -1.19 17.06 -11.27
C ASP A 154 0.27 16.59 -11.52
N THR A 155 1.02 17.37 -12.30
CA THR A 155 2.40 17.06 -12.72
C THR A 155 3.42 17.08 -11.58
N SER A 156 3.08 17.67 -10.43
CA SER A 156 3.90 17.71 -9.22
C SER A 156 3.63 16.54 -8.27
N CYS A 157 2.62 15.71 -8.55
CA CYS A 157 2.25 14.57 -7.73
C CYS A 157 3.38 13.53 -7.66
N ALA A 158 3.85 13.26 -6.44
CA ALA A 158 4.91 12.29 -6.17
C ALA A 158 4.40 11.00 -5.49
N CYS A 159 3.14 10.62 -5.72
CA CYS A 159 2.59 9.35 -5.23
C CYS A 159 3.11 8.15 -6.04
N SER A 160 2.92 6.93 -5.54
CA SER A 160 3.43 5.72 -6.20
C SER A 160 2.85 5.49 -7.61
N LYS A 161 1.57 5.84 -7.82
CA LYS A 161 0.90 5.81 -9.13
C LYS A 161 1.58 6.73 -10.15
N CYS A 162 1.84 7.98 -9.78
CA CYS A 162 2.44 8.96 -10.68
C CYS A 162 3.93 8.68 -10.95
N LEU A 163 4.68 8.29 -9.90
CA LEU A 163 6.12 8.02 -10.03
C LEU A 163 6.41 6.70 -10.75
N PHE A 164 5.70 5.64 -10.39
CA PHE A 164 6.08 4.26 -10.73
C PHE A 164 4.97 3.45 -11.39
N GLY A 165 3.79 4.04 -11.59
CA GLY A 165 2.67 3.36 -12.22
C GLY A 165 2.08 2.23 -11.37
N TRP A 166 2.24 2.28 -10.05
CA TRP A 166 1.64 1.31 -9.14
C TRP A 166 0.12 1.36 -9.23
N ALA A 167 -0.52 0.24 -8.94
CA ALA A 167 -1.95 0.25 -8.68
C ALA A 167 -2.18 0.92 -7.34
N THR A 168 -3.26 1.69 -7.23
CA THR A 168 -3.63 2.36 -5.99
C THR A 168 -5.06 2.02 -5.63
N TRP A 169 -5.36 2.07 -4.34
CA TRP A 169 -6.72 1.94 -3.83
C TRP A 169 -6.90 3.02 -2.77
N GLY A 170 -7.97 3.81 -2.84
CA GLY A 170 -8.23 4.89 -1.88
C GLY A 170 -8.86 6.14 -2.50
N GLU A 171 -9.34 7.01 -1.63
CA GLU A 171 -10.11 8.24 -1.85
C GLU A 171 -9.59 9.23 -2.91
N GLU A 172 -10.50 9.63 -3.81
CA GLU A 172 -10.76 11.04 -4.12
C GLU A 172 -11.42 11.65 -2.87
N ALA A 173 -11.04 12.85 -2.41
CA ALA A 173 -11.62 13.45 -1.20
C ALA A 173 -13.17 13.40 -1.20
N ASP A 174 -13.77 12.91 -0.10
CA ASP A 174 -15.19 12.96 0.29
C ASP A 174 -16.01 11.64 0.22
N LYS A 175 -15.40 10.45 0.12
CA LYS A 175 -16.11 9.15 0.19
C LYS A 175 -15.57 8.25 1.32
N ASN A 176 -16.29 7.16 1.58
CA ASN A 176 -15.91 6.22 2.63
C ASN A 176 -14.60 5.50 2.23
N PRO A 177 -13.51 5.56 3.04
CA PRO A 177 -12.25 4.93 2.71
C PRO A 177 -12.37 3.42 2.46
N SER A 178 -13.35 2.73 3.05
CA SER A 178 -13.60 1.30 2.82
C SER A 178 -14.20 0.96 1.45
N GLN A 179 -14.68 1.97 0.71
CA GLN A 179 -15.29 1.83 -0.61
C GLN A 179 -14.36 2.29 -1.76
N GLY A 180 -13.05 2.37 -1.49
CA GLY A 180 -12.07 2.73 -2.51
C GLY A 180 -12.15 1.86 -3.77
N VAL A 181 -11.76 2.43 -4.91
CA VAL A 181 -11.68 1.72 -6.19
C VAL A 181 -10.22 1.45 -6.52
N LEU A 182 -9.94 0.29 -7.11
CA LEU A 182 -8.61 -0.01 -7.64
C LEU A 182 -8.35 0.81 -8.90
N GLU A 183 -7.35 1.69 -8.82
CA GLU A 183 -6.94 2.57 -9.91
C GLU A 183 -5.55 2.22 -10.44
N THR A 184 -5.30 2.61 -11.70
CA THR A 184 -3.98 2.52 -12.33
C THR A 184 -3.66 3.82 -13.07
N ARG A 185 -2.38 4.04 -13.39
CA ARG A 185 -1.90 5.28 -14.04
C ARG A 185 -2.70 5.68 -15.30
N HIS A 186 -3.28 4.73 -16.01
CA HIS A 186 -4.04 4.99 -17.24
C HIS A 186 -5.54 4.67 -17.12
N GLY A 187 -6.06 4.44 -15.91
CA GLY A 187 -7.46 4.00 -15.72
C GLY A 187 -7.79 2.67 -16.42
N ARG A 188 -6.77 1.85 -16.69
CA ARG A 188 -6.91 0.56 -17.39
C ARG A 188 -6.72 -0.58 -16.39
N PRO A 189 -7.51 -1.66 -16.45
CA PRO A 189 -7.26 -2.83 -15.61
C PRO A 189 -5.90 -3.44 -15.96
N LEU A 190 -5.20 -3.98 -14.96
CA LEU A 190 -3.95 -4.71 -15.19
C LEU A 190 -4.25 -6.17 -15.54
N CYS A 191 -3.44 -6.73 -16.43
CA CYS A 191 -3.53 -8.14 -16.74
C CYS A 191 -3.18 -8.99 -15.50
N GLY A 192 -4.02 -9.99 -15.20
CA GLY A 192 -3.81 -10.86 -14.03
C GLY A 192 -2.57 -11.78 -14.07
N ARG A 193 -1.73 -11.68 -15.12
CA ARG A 193 -0.47 -12.43 -15.25
C ARG A 193 0.74 -11.55 -15.51
N CYS A 194 0.69 -10.76 -16.59
CA CYS A 194 1.81 -9.90 -17.01
C CYS A 194 1.82 -8.55 -16.28
N PHE A 195 0.70 -8.19 -15.64
CA PHE A 195 0.46 -6.90 -14.98
C PHE A 195 0.61 -5.67 -15.88
N GLN A 196 0.71 -5.86 -17.20
CA GLN A 196 0.60 -4.78 -18.17
C GLN A 196 -0.85 -4.32 -18.30
N PRO A 197 -1.09 -3.05 -18.68
CA PRO A 197 -2.44 -2.56 -18.95
C PRO A 197 -3.15 -3.43 -19.98
N VAL A 198 -4.37 -3.86 -19.68
CA VAL A 198 -5.20 -4.57 -20.66
C VAL A 198 -5.61 -3.58 -21.76
N PRO A 199 -5.45 -3.94 -23.04
CA PRO A 199 -5.91 -3.10 -24.15
C PRO A 199 -7.40 -2.81 -24.07
N LYS A 200 -7.80 -1.56 -24.35
CA LYS A 200 -9.21 -1.18 -24.45
C LYS A 200 -9.83 -1.85 -25.68
N PRO A 201 -10.88 -2.67 -25.55
CA PRO A 201 -11.51 -3.29 -26.70
C PRO A 201 -12.26 -2.27 -27.55
N LYS A 202 -12.40 -2.53 -28.86
CA LYS A 202 -13.19 -1.68 -29.78
C LYS A 202 -14.69 -1.66 -29.43
N ARG A 203 -15.23 -2.75 -28.88
CA ARG A 203 -16.61 -2.91 -28.38
C ARG A 203 -16.61 -3.89 -27.19
N GLY A 204 -17.52 -3.70 -26.23
CA GLY A 204 -17.70 -4.59 -25.06
C GLY A 204 -16.79 -4.27 -23.85
N PRO A 205 -16.94 -5.01 -22.73
CA PRO A 205 -16.15 -4.79 -21.52
C PRO A 205 -14.68 -5.18 -21.70
N SER A 206 -13.79 -4.53 -20.95
CA SER A 206 -12.36 -4.88 -20.95
C SER A 206 -12.15 -6.29 -20.42
N GLY A 207 -11.26 -7.05 -21.08
CA GLY A 207 -10.91 -8.40 -20.65
C GLY A 207 -9.97 -8.43 -19.44
N VAL A 208 -9.59 -9.64 -19.01
CA VAL A 208 -8.67 -9.88 -17.88
C VAL A 208 -7.19 -9.99 -18.33
N TRP A 209 -6.93 -10.18 -19.62
CA TRP A 209 -5.61 -10.55 -20.14
C TRP A 209 -5.08 -9.53 -21.16
N CYS A 210 -3.80 -9.15 -21.01
CA CYS A 210 -3.13 -8.22 -21.93
C CYS A 210 -2.94 -8.81 -23.34
N SER A 211 -2.89 -10.15 -23.46
CA SER A 211 -2.68 -10.88 -24.71
C SER A 211 -3.22 -12.32 -24.63
N ALA A 212 -3.36 -12.98 -25.78
CA ALA A 212 -3.68 -14.41 -25.84
C ALA A 212 -2.62 -15.27 -25.14
N SER A 213 -1.34 -14.93 -25.31
CA SER A 213 -0.22 -15.59 -24.62
C SER A 213 -0.38 -15.57 -23.10
N CYS A 214 -0.75 -14.41 -22.54
CA CYS A 214 -0.98 -14.30 -21.10
C CYS A 214 -2.18 -15.11 -20.62
N ARG A 215 -3.24 -15.20 -21.43
CA ARG A 215 -4.39 -16.06 -21.12
C ARG A 215 -4.00 -17.54 -21.10
N THR A 216 -3.33 -18.01 -22.15
CA THR A 216 -2.95 -19.43 -22.31
C THR A 216 -2.04 -19.88 -21.19
N ALA A 217 -1.04 -19.07 -20.83
CA ALA A 217 -0.10 -19.49 -19.80
C ALA A 217 -0.64 -19.33 -18.37
N ALA A 218 -1.55 -18.39 -18.10
CA ALA A 218 -2.33 -18.40 -16.86
C ALA A 218 -3.25 -19.63 -16.73
N TRP A 219 -3.72 -20.18 -17.85
CA TRP A 219 -4.45 -21.45 -17.85
C TRP A 219 -3.51 -22.63 -17.51
N ARG A 220 -2.31 -22.68 -18.10
CA ARG A 220 -1.31 -23.74 -17.81
C ARG A 220 -0.88 -23.76 -16.34
N GLU A 221 -0.59 -22.59 -15.77
CA GLU A 221 -0.18 -22.46 -14.36
C GLU A 221 -1.23 -23.03 -13.38
N ARG A 222 -2.52 -22.98 -13.73
CA ARG A 222 -3.62 -23.54 -12.94
C ARG A 222 -3.79 -25.05 -13.09
N GLN A 223 -3.18 -25.68 -14.09
CA GLN A 223 -3.21 -27.13 -14.26
C GLN A 223 -2.06 -27.82 -13.53
N THR A 224 -1.03 -27.06 -13.15
CA THR A 224 0.23 -27.56 -12.60
C THR A 224 0.40 -27.36 -11.10
N GLY A 225 -0.57 -26.75 -10.42
CA GLY A 225 -0.54 -26.47 -8.98
C GLY A 225 -1.88 -26.72 -8.34
#